data_AF-A0A9D8INI7-F1
#
_entry.id   AF-A0A9D8INI7-F1
#
_cell.length_a   1.000
_cell.length_b   1.000
_cell.length_c   1.000
_cell.angle_alpha   90.00
_cell.angle_beta   90.00
_cell.angle_gamma   90.00
#
_symmetry.space_group_name_H-M   'P 1'
#
loop_
_entity.id
_entity.type
_entity.pdbx_description
1 polymer ?
#
loop_
_entity_poly.entity_id
_entity_poly.type
_entity_poly.pdbx_seq_one_letter_code
_entity_poly.pdbx_strand_id
1 'polypeptide(L)'
;MRWPRRPQCLHRARAPRSCVRDSRRQRTASPPAGERNAVGCSASTVVTRSAQPESKTQSESAPARDLPETILVLDFGGQYTQLICRRVREAGAFSLLVAGDTPLEKLRALQPRGIVLGGGPASVFEKGAPQSDPRLFELGVPVLGICYGMQLGCRLLGSRVEPVKDREFGRAKLSILDSSDLFKGIPPDTIVWASHGDQVTDLSKDFRVLASTPTCAHAAVSHKSRTFYGVQFHPEVTHTPHGVDILRNFLYEVCHCRGTWRMRDFLEAECERVKTQVGADRVICGLSGGVDSSVVAALLSRAIGKQLTCIFVDNGLLRKNERELVETTFRDHFDIDLRVIDASREFLSDLAGIVDPQEKRRRIGHRFIEVFKMAAREVGGSPRFLAQGTLYPDRIESGQSHAGTAANIKLHHNVGGLPDDLGFELVEPLKDLFKDEVRALGEVLGLPPQLVWRHPFPGPGLAVRVLGEVTRERLDLLRDCDQILLDEIVAANLYRQTSQVFAVLLPVKSVGVMGDGRTYDSVVALRAVESQDFMTADWSRLPHEVLATISSRIINEVQGVNRVVYDISSKPPATIEWE
;
A
#
# COMPACT_ATOMS: atom_id res chain seq x y z
N MET A 1 58.42 3.63 2.44
CA MET A 1 58.18 2.16 2.32
C MET A 1 57.14 1.95 1.22
N ARG A 2 57.59 1.78 -0.03
CA ARG A 2 57.51 0.56 -0.86
C ARG A 2 56.11 -0.06 -1.00
N TRP A 3 55.54 0.18 -2.18
CA TRP A 3 54.42 -0.51 -2.85
C TRP A 3 54.67 -2.00 -3.11
N PRO A 4 53.62 -2.78 -3.45
CA PRO A 4 53.53 -3.36 -4.81
C PRO A 4 52.11 -3.27 -5.40
N ARG A 5 51.91 -2.70 -6.60
CA ARG A 5 51.95 -3.29 -7.97
C ARG A 5 50.80 -4.26 -8.32
N ARG A 6 49.98 -3.78 -9.28
CA ARG A 6 49.02 -4.51 -10.13
C ARG A 6 49.66 -5.68 -10.89
N PRO A 7 48.83 -6.56 -11.48
CA PRO A 7 49.10 -7.10 -12.81
C PRO A 7 48.04 -6.65 -13.85
N GLN A 8 48.53 -6.24 -15.02
CA GLN A 8 47.81 -6.20 -16.30
C GLN A 8 48.19 -7.44 -17.11
N CYS A 9 47.25 -7.99 -17.89
CA CYS A 9 47.43 -8.59 -19.23
C CYS A 9 46.03 -8.87 -19.82
N LEU A 10 45.59 -8.18 -20.89
CA LEU A 10 45.76 -8.51 -22.32
C LEU A 10 45.10 -9.84 -22.74
N HIS A 11 43.95 -9.82 -23.45
CA HIS A 11 43.90 -9.89 -24.92
C HIS A 11 42.52 -10.22 -25.52
N ARG A 12 42.26 -9.57 -26.67
CA ARG A 12 41.59 -10.04 -27.90
C ARG A 12 40.05 -9.95 -28.04
N ALA A 13 39.69 -9.01 -28.92
CA ALA A 13 38.48 -8.97 -29.74
C ALA A 13 38.35 -10.19 -30.69
N ARG A 14 37.10 -10.59 -30.96
CA ARG A 14 36.65 -11.14 -32.26
C ARG A 14 35.14 -10.99 -32.42
N ALA A 15 34.76 -10.39 -33.54
CA ALA A 15 33.39 -10.20 -34.04
C ALA A 15 32.86 -11.49 -34.74
N PRO A 16 31.59 -11.53 -35.18
CA PRO A 16 30.77 -12.74 -35.23
C PRO A 16 30.90 -13.53 -36.54
N ARG A 17 30.52 -14.82 -36.50
CA ARG A 17 30.31 -15.65 -37.70
C ARG A 17 28.86 -16.05 -37.84
N SER A 18 28.35 -15.74 -39.02
CA SER A 18 27.17 -16.26 -39.68
C SER A 18 27.23 -17.78 -39.87
N CYS A 19 26.07 -18.44 -39.88
CA CYS A 19 25.84 -19.65 -40.65
C CYS A 19 24.38 -19.73 -41.10
N VAL A 20 24.21 -19.57 -42.41
CA VAL A 20 23.06 -19.99 -43.22
C VAL A 20 23.11 -21.51 -43.35
N ARG A 21 21.96 -22.20 -43.27
CA ARG A 21 21.67 -23.36 -44.14
C ARG A 21 20.17 -23.69 -44.19
N ASP A 22 19.68 -23.61 -45.42
CA ASP A 22 18.50 -24.22 -46.03
C ASP A 22 18.17 -25.67 -45.58
N SER A 23 16.88 -26.02 -45.51
CA SER A 23 16.26 -26.93 -46.50
C SER A 23 14.77 -27.27 -46.25
N ARG A 24 13.93 -26.82 -47.20
CA ARG A 24 12.88 -27.53 -47.98
C ARG A 24 11.76 -28.41 -47.33
N ARG A 25 10.52 -28.01 -47.71
CA ARG A 25 9.33 -28.78 -48.19
C ARG A 25 8.59 -29.66 -47.14
N GLN A 26 7.25 -29.78 -47.06
CA GLN A 26 6.15 -29.92 -48.04
C GLN A 26 4.82 -29.38 -47.40
N ARG A 27 4.00 -28.53 -48.03
CA ARG A 27 2.72 -28.80 -48.77
C ARG A 27 1.85 -29.99 -48.33
N THR A 28 0.60 -29.71 -47.90
CA THR A 28 -0.73 -30.19 -48.40
C THR A 28 -1.84 -29.68 -47.44
N ALA A 29 -2.75 -28.77 -47.83
CA ALA A 29 -4.00 -28.93 -48.60
C ALA A 29 -5.24 -29.35 -47.76
N SER A 30 -6.18 -28.40 -47.55
CA SER A 30 -7.65 -28.59 -47.41
C SER A 30 -8.25 -29.11 -48.74
N PRO A 31 -9.58 -29.37 -48.97
CA PRO A 31 -10.84 -29.09 -48.22
C PRO A 31 -11.82 -30.31 -48.31
N PRO A 32 -13.19 -30.25 -48.46
CA PRO A 32 -14.20 -29.18 -48.32
C PRO A 32 -15.52 -29.53 -47.58
N ALA A 33 -16.39 -28.52 -47.53
CA ALA A 33 -17.80 -28.52 -47.10
C ALA A 33 -18.76 -29.28 -48.03
N GLY A 34 -19.94 -29.63 -47.51
CA GLY A 34 -21.09 -30.15 -48.26
C GLY A 34 -22.42 -29.79 -47.61
N GLU A 35 -23.35 -29.31 -48.44
CA GLU A 35 -24.66 -28.71 -48.18
C GLU A 35 -25.82 -29.71 -47.93
N ARG A 36 -26.88 -29.20 -47.27
CA ARG A 36 -28.34 -29.42 -47.44
C ARG A 36 -28.93 -30.84 -47.42
N ASN A 37 -29.92 -31.06 -46.54
CA ASN A 37 -31.31 -31.29 -46.95
C ASN A 37 -32.30 -31.27 -45.77
N ALA A 38 -33.49 -30.72 -46.04
CA ALA A 38 -34.66 -30.69 -45.18
C ALA A 38 -35.67 -31.78 -45.61
N VAL A 39 -36.78 -31.85 -44.85
CA VAL A 39 -38.09 -32.48 -45.11
C VAL A 39 -38.33 -33.82 -44.38
N GLY A 40 -39.45 -33.87 -43.64
CA GLY A 40 -40.15 -35.12 -43.34
C GLY A 40 -40.96 -35.13 -42.03
N CYS A 41 -42.24 -34.77 -42.12
CA CYS A 41 -43.22 -34.74 -41.02
C CYS A 41 -44.08 -36.03 -40.99
N SER A 42 -44.45 -36.53 -39.80
CA SER A 42 -45.69 -37.27 -39.46
C SER A 42 -45.66 -37.60 -37.95
N ALA A 43 -46.56 -37.10 -37.08
CA ALA A 43 -47.96 -37.49 -36.83
C ALA A 43 -48.10 -39.02 -36.67
N SER A 44 -48.55 -39.65 -35.57
CA SER A 44 -49.47 -39.31 -34.48
C SER A 44 -49.19 -40.34 -33.35
N THR A 45 -49.52 -40.11 -32.07
CA THR A 45 -50.81 -40.53 -31.48
C THR A 45 -50.86 -40.06 -30.04
N VAL A 46 -51.96 -39.39 -29.70
CA VAL A 46 -52.34 -38.94 -28.35
C VAL A 46 -52.96 -40.11 -27.59
N VAL A 47 -52.47 -40.38 -26.37
CA VAL A 47 -53.32 -40.92 -25.29
C VAL A 47 -53.03 -40.11 -24.04
N THR A 48 -54.07 -39.41 -23.60
CA THR A 48 -54.16 -38.58 -22.41
C THR A 48 -54.15 -39.44 -21.15
N ARG A 49 -53.37 -39.04 -20.14
CA ARG A 49 -53.73 -39.23 -18.73
C ARG A 49 -53.11 -38.10 -17.89
N SER A 50 -54.01 -37.49 -17.12
CA SER A 50 -53.88 -36.40 -16.17
C SER A 50 -52.73 -36.53 -15.17
N ALA A 51 -51.95 -35.45 -15.00
CA ALA A 51 -51.18 -35.20 -13.79
C ALA A 51 -51.12 -33.68 -13.56
N GLN A 52 -51.48 -33.27 -12.34
CA GLN A 52 -51.36 -31.90 -11.84
C GLN A 52 -49.89 -31.48 -11.77
N PRO A 53 -49.54 -30.19 -12.02
CA PRO A 53 -48.14 -29.77 -11.96
C PRO A 53 -47.73 -29.49 -10.51
N GLU A 54 -46.83 -30.32 -9.99
CA GLU A 54 -46.03 -29.98 -8.81
C GLU A 54 -45.10 -28.81 -9.14
N SER A 55 -45.18 -27.76 -8.32
CA SER A 55 -44.34 -26.57 -8.40
C SER A 55 -42.88 -26.90 -8.11
N LYS A 56 -42.05 -26.98 -9.15
CA LYS A 56 -40.60 -26.92 -9.00
C LYS A 56 -40.15 -25.46 -9.11
N THR A 57 -40.13 -24.77 -7.98
CA THR A 57 -39.35 -23.54 -7.82
C THR A 57 -37.88 -23.95 -7.66
N GLN A 58 -37.19 -24.11 -8.79
CA GLN A 58 -35.72 -24.18 -8.77
C GLN A 58 -35.21 -22.74 -8.62
N SER A 59 -34.88 -22.36 -7.39
CA SER A 59 -34.00 -21.22 -7.16
C SER A 59 -32.60 -21.65 -7.59
N GLU A 60 -32.19 -21.25 -8.79
CA GLU A 60 -30.78 -21.24 -9.17
C GLU A 60 -30.06 -20.25 -8.26
N SER A 61 -29.50 -20.75 -7.16
CA SER A 61 -28.56 -20.00 -6.34
C SER A 61 -27.30 -19.76 -7.17
N ALA A 62 -26.99 -18.49 -7.44
CA ALA A 62 -25.67 -18.09 -7.91
C ALA A 62 -24.59 -18.79 -7.05
N PRO A 63 -23.44 -19.20 -7.63
CA PRO A 63 -22.41 -19.88 -6.87
C PRO A 63 -21.99 -18.99 -5.69
N ALA A 64 -22.13 -19.52 -4.47
CA ALA A 64 -21.69 -18.86 -3.27
C ALA A 64 -20.20 -18.54 -3.43
N ARG A 65 -19.86 -17.25 -3.42
CA ARG A 65 -18.48 -16.78 -3.44
C ARG A 65 -17.77 -17.40 -2.23
N ASP A 66 -16.69 -18.14 -2.45
CA ASP A 66 -15.76 -18.46 -1.36
C ASP A 66 -15.20 -17.13 -0.87
N LEU A 67 -15.77 -16.60 0.21
CA LEU A 67 -15.24 -15.43 0.89
C LEU A 67 -13.81 -15.74 1.31
N PRO A 68 -12.85 -14.81 1.12
CA PRO A 68 -11.48 -15.05 1.53
C PRO A 68 -11.44 -15.37 3.03
N GLU A 69 -10.54 -16.26 3.43
CA GLU A 69 -10.32 -16.60 4.83
C GLU A 69 -10.01 -15.34 5.63
N THR A 70 -10.99 -14.88 6.41
CA THR A 70 -10.98 -13.56 7.04
C THR A 70 -10.57 -13.67 8.50
N ILE A 71 -9.57 -12.89 8.89
CA ILE A 71 -9.16 -12.66 10.27
C ILE A 71 -9.64 -11.28 10.70
N LEU A 72 -10.42 -11.23 11.77
CA LEU A 72 -10.85 -9.95 12.32
C LEU A 72 -9.79 -9.46 13.30
N VAL A 73 -9.39 -8.20 13.17
CA VAL A 73 -8.50 -7.53 14.12
C VAL A 73 -9.32 -6.49 14.86
N LEU A 74 -9.53 -6.68 16.15
CA LEU A 74 -10.28 -5.77 17.01
C LEU A 74 -9.33 -4.71 17.56
N ASP A 75 -9.63 -3.45 17.27
CA ASP A 75 -8.85 -2.30 17.69
C ASP A 75 -9.34 -1.72 19.01
N PHE A 76 -8.45 -1.67 20.00
CA PHE A 76 -8.70 -1.06 21.32
C PHE A 76 -7.91 0.26 21.48
N GLY A 77 -7.54 0.89 20.35
CA GLY A 77 -6.79 2.15 20.29
C GLY A 77 -5.27 1.95 20.22
N GLY A 78 -4.82 0.76 19.83
CA GLY A 78 -3.41 0.41 19.75
C GLY A 78 -2.72 1.06 18.55
N GLN A 79 -1.53 1.62 18.75
CA GLN A 79 -0.74 2.21 17.66
C GLN A 79 -0.38 1.19 16.56
N TYR A 80 -0.26 -0.09 16.91
CA TYR A 80 0.22 -1.14 16.00
C TYR A 80 -0.90 -1.98 15.37
N THR A 81 -2.18 -1.66 15.58
CA THR A 81 -3.28 -2.52 15.13
C THR A 81 -3.34 -2.66 13.60
N GLN A 82 -3.02 -1.59 12.85
CA GLN A 82 -2.89 -1.68 11.39
C GLN A 82 -1.72 -2.58 10.95
N LEU A 83 -0.62 -2.60 11.72
CA LEU A 83 0.53 -3.45 11.44
C LEU A 83 0.18 -4.93 11.62
N ILE A 84 -0.64 -5.29 12.62
CA ILE A 84 -1.18 -6.65 12.77
C ILE A 84 -1.94 -7.04 11.49
N CYS A 85 -2.85 -6.18 11.00
CA CYS A 85 -3.60 -6.43 9.78
C CYS A 85 -2.68 -6.70 8.59
N ARG A 86 -1.63 -5.88 8.46
CA ARG A 86 -0.62 -6.02 7.40
C ARG A 86 0.14 -7.35 7.50
N ARG A 87 0.64 -7.72 8.69
CA ARG A 87 1.36 -9.00 8.88
C ARG A 87 0.49 -10.22 8.61
N VAL A 88 -0.79 -10.18 8.95
CA VAL A 88 -1.74 -11.26 8.63
C VAL A 88 -1.89 -11.44 7.12
N ARG A 89 -1.95 -10.34 6.35
CA ARG A 89 -2.05 -10.37 4.88
C ARG A 89 -0.75 -10.81 4.20
N GLU A 90 0.39 -10.33 4.69
CA GLU A 90 1.70 -10.83 4.26
C GLU A 90 1.83 -12.34 4.47
N ALA A 91 1.23 -12.87 5.54
CA ALA A 91 1.18 -14.30 5.82
C ALA A 91 0.11 -15.05 5.00
N GLY A 92 -0.67 -14.39 4.14
CA GLY A 92 -1.57 -15.03 3.17
C GLY A 92 -3.03 -15.18 3.61
N ALA A 93 -3.48 -14.52 4.67
CA ALA A 93 -4.89 -14.47 5.07
C ALA A 93 -5.46 -13.05 4.95
N PHE A 94 -6.73 -12.89 4.56
CA PHE A 94 -7.35 -11.58 4.52
C PHE A 94 -7.56 -11.08 5.95
N SER A 95 -7.29 -9.81 6.21
CA SER A 95 -7.53 -9.19 7.51
C SER A 95 -8.47 -8.01 7.40
N LEU A 96 -9.36 -7.88 8.38
CA LEU A 96 -10.29 -6.76 8.49
C LEU A 96 -10.22 -6.17 9.90
N LEU A 97 -9.84 -4.90 9.97
CA LEU A 97 -9.84 -4.08 11.17
C LEU A 97 -11.28 -3.68 11.54
N VAL A 98 -11.67 -3.90 12.78
CA VAL A 98 -12.97 -3.50 13.35
C VAL A 98 -12.76 -2.89 14.74
N ALA A 99 -13.69 -2.06 15.20
CA ALA A 99 -13.63 -1.51 16.54
C ALA A 99 -13.75 -2.61 17.61
N GLY A 100 -13.05 -2.47 18.73
CA GLY A 100 -13.04 -3.47 19.81
C GLY A 100 -14.41 -3.75 20.45
N ASP A 101 -15.31 -2.76 20.40
CA ASP A 101 -16.69 -2.82 20.90
C ASP A 101 -17.72 -3.26 19.84
N THR A 102 -17.26 -3.73 18.68
CA THR A 102 -18.15 -4.21 17.61
C THR A 102 -19.10 -5.30 18.12
N PRO A 103 -20.42 -5.16 17.94
CA PRO A 103 -21.40 -6.17 18.38
C PRO A 103 -21.13 -7.57 17.83
N LEU A 104 -21.33 -8.59 18.66
CA LEU A 104 -21.10 -10.00 18.35
C LEU A 104 -21.77 -10.44 17.04
N GLU A 105 -22.97 -9.95 16.79
CA GLU A 105 -23.83 -10.29 15.66
C GLU A 105 -23.20 -9.78 14.35
N LYS A 106 -22.55 -8.61 14.39
CA LYS A 106 -21.76 -8.10 13.26
C LYS A 106 -20.50 -8.93 13.05
N LEU A 107 -19.79 -9.30 14.12
CA LEU A 107 -18.61 -10.17 14.02
C LEU A 107 -18.99 -11.55 13.42
N ARG A 108 -20.13 -12.12 13.84
CA ARG A 108 -20.64 -13.39 13.34
C ARG A 108 -21.01 -13.31 11.86
N ALA A 109 -21.62 -12.21 11.41
CA ALA A 109 -21.99 -12.01 10.01
C ALA A 109 -20.78 -11.98 9.06
N LEU A 110 -19.60 -11.63 9.57
CA LEU A 110 -18.34 -11.63 8.82
C LEU A 110 -17.70 -13.01 8.69
N GLN A 111 -18.22 -14.04 9.36
CA GLN A 111 -17.75 -15.43 9.30
C GLN A 111 -16.22 -15.59 9.45
N PRO A 112 -15.62 -15.07 10.54
CA PRO A 112 -14.18 -15.11 10.72
C PRO A 112 -13.62 -16.52 10.83
N ARG A 113 -12.39 -16.72 10.33
CA ARG A 113 -11.57 -17.90 10.60
C ARG A 113 -10.83 -17.81 11.94
N GLY A 114 -10.59 -16.60 12.40
CA GLY A 114 -9.93 -16.30 13.67
C GLY A 114 -10.05 -14.81 13.99
N ILE A 115 -9.76 -14.47 15.24
CA ILE A 115 -9.87 -13.11 15.77
C ILE A 115 -8.56 -12.74 16.48
N VAL A 116 -8.06 -11.54 16.22
CA VAL A 116 -6.94 -10.95 16.95
C VAL A 116 -7.45 -9.77 17.77
N LEU A 117 -7.28 -9.83 19.09
CA LEU A 117 -7.51 -8.71 19.99
C LEU A 117 -6.24 -7.87 20.02
N GLY A 118 -6.28 -6.67 19.44
CA GLY A 118 -5.15 -5.77 19.35
C GLY A 118 -4.72 -5.18 20.69
N GLY A 119 -3.65 -4.38 20.65
CA GLY A 119 -3.19 -3.58 21.78
C GLY A 119 -4.10 -2.37 22.05
N GLY A 120 -3.83 -1.69 23.17
CA GLY A 120 -4.48 -0.45 23.58
C GLY A 120 -3.63 0.25 24.64
N PRO A 121 -3.63 1.60 24.70
CA PRO A 121 -2.84 2.37 25.67
C PRO A 121 -3.47 2.36 27.07
N ALA A 122 -4.76 2.02 27.17
CA ALA A 122 -5.49 2.02 28.42
C ALA A 122 -5.10 0.82 29.29
N SER A 123 -5.21 0.98 30.60
CA SER A 123 -5.27 -0.16 31.51
C SER A 123 -6.65 -0.82 31.41
N VAL A 124 -6.73 -2.15 31.44
CA VAL A 124 -8.02 -2.89 31.41
C VAL A 124 -8.92 -2.61 32.63
N PHE A 125 -8.40 -1.92 33.66
CA PHE A 125 -9.15 -1.55 34.87
C PHE A 125 -9.69 -0.12 34.86
N GLU A 126 -9.20 0.72 33.96
CA GLU A 126 -9.63 2.12 33.91
C GLU A 126 -11.13 2.19 33.61
N LYS A 127 -11.82 3.10 34.29
CA LYS A 127 -13.25 3.32 34.04
C LYS A 127 -13.42 3.84 32.62
N GLY A 128 -14.14 3.09 31.79
CA GLY A 128 -14.32 3.39 30.37
C GLY A 128 -13.22 2.81 29.46
N ALA A 129 -12.34 1.94 29.98
CA ALA A 129 -11.39 1.21 29.15
C ALA A 129 -12.12 0.39 28.08
N PRO A 130 -11.64 0.38 26.82
CA PRO A 130 -12.29 -0.33 25.72
C PRO A 130 -12.56 -1.81 26.02
N GLN A 131 -13.80 -2.27 25.88
CA GLN A 131 -14.19 -3.66 26.16
C GLN A 131 -14.64 -4.37 24.89
N SER A 132 -14.72 -5.70 24.95
CA SER A 132 -15.38 -6.53 23.95
C SER A 132 -16.47 -7.37 24.61
N ASP A 133 -17.46 -7.82 23.84
CA ASP A 133 -18.53 -8.69 24.35
C ASP A 133 -17.93 -10.04 24.81
N PRO A 134 -18.10 -10.46 26.08
CA PRO A 134 -17.59 -11.74 26.57
C PRO A 134 -18.06 -12.95 25.75
N ARG A 135 -19.22 -12.84 25.10
CA ARG A 135 -19.78 -13.87 24.21
C ARG A 135 -18.95 -14.06 22.92
N LEU A 136 -17.91 -13.25 22.68
CA LEU A 136 -16.95 -13.45 21.60
C LEU A 136 -16.41 -14.89 21.57
N PHE A 137 -16.12 -15.48 22.73
CA PHE A 137 -15.59 -16.84 22.85
C PHE A 137 -16.64 -17.93 22.56
N GLU A 138 -17.90 -17.57 22.35
CA GLU A 138 -18.98 -18.47 21.91
C GLU A 138 -19.05 -18.60 20.39
N LEU A 139 -18.33 -17.77 19.63
CA LEU A 139 -18.25 -17.91 18.16
C LEU A 139 -17.58 -19.21 17.71
N GLY A 140 -16.84 -19.88 18.60
CA GLY A 140 -16.16 -21.13 18.30
C GLY A 140 -14.96 -20.98 17.36
N VAL A 141 -14.47 -19.75 17.17
CA VAL A 141 -13.28 -19.44 16.36
C VAL A 141 -12.08 -19.14 17.25
N PRO A 142 -10.85 -19.42 16.80
CA PRO A 142 -9.65 -19.09 17.56
C PRO A 142 -9.47 -17.59 17.82
N VAL A 143 -8.92 -17.25 18.98
CA VAL A 143 -8.67 -15.88 19.41
C VAL A 143 -7.22 -15.72 19.86
N LEU A 144 -6.51 -14.72 19.33
CA LEU A 144 -5.19 -14.30 19.78
C LEU A 144 -5.27 -12.92 20.44
N GLY A 145 -4.89 -12.80 21.70
CA GLY A 145 -4.74 -11.51 22.38
C GLY A 145 -3.31 -11.02 22.36
N ILE A 146 -3.09 -9.75 21.98
CA ILE A 146 -1.78 -9.10 21.98
C ILE A 146 -1.78 -7.95 23.00
N CYS A 147 -0.88 -8.01 23.97
CA CYS A 147 -0.75 -7.03 25.05
C CYS A 147 -2.09 -6.76 25.77
N TYR A 148 -2.71 -5.60 25.55
CA TYR A 148 -4.05 -5.28 26.05
C TYR A 148 -5.07 -6.38 25.74
N GLY A 149 -5.06 -6.90 24.50
CA GLY A 149 -5.94 -7.98 24.08
C GLY A 149 -5.73 -9.28 24.85
N MET A 150 -4.49 -9.58 25.27
CA MET A 150 -4.21 -10.71 26.15
C MET A 150 -4.84 -10.49 27.53
N GLN A 151 -4.64 -9.30 28.11
CA GLN A 151 -5.17 -8.94 29.43
C GLN A 151 -6.70 -8.99 29.45
N LEU A 152 -7.33 -8.38 28.44
CA LEU A 152 -8.78 -8.39 28.26
C LEU A 152 -9.29 -9.83 28.10
N GLY A 153 -8.68 -10.62 27.23
CA GLY A 153 -9.07 -12.01 27.00
C GLY A 153 -8.96 -12.88 28.27
N CYS A 154 -7.85 -12.76 29.01
CA CYS A 154 -7.67 -13.48 30.27
C CYS A 154 -8.74 -13.09 31.31
N ARG A 155 -9.05 -11.78 31.41
CA ARG A 155 -10.09 -11.28 32.31
C ARG A 155 -11.48 -11.78 31.94
N LEU A 156 -11.85 -11.72 30.66
CA LEU A 156 -13.15 -12.20 30.18
C LEU A 156 -13.33 -13.71 30.36
N LEU A 157 -12.23 -14.46 30.41
CA LEU A 157 -12.18 -15.89 30.69
C LEU A 157 -11.93 -16.21 32.18
N GLY A 158 -12.10 -15.23 33.07
CA GLY A 158 -12.15 -15.44 34.51
C GLY A 158 -10.80 -15.44 35.25
N SER A 159 -9.70 -15.03 34.61
CA SER A 159 -8.44 -14.75 35.31
C SER A 159 -8.43 -13.35 35.91
N ARG A 160 -7.61 -13.15 36.95
CA ARG A 160 -7.41 -11.84 37.56
C ARG A 160 -6.13 -11.21 36.97
N VAL A 161 -6.29 -10.01 36.44
CA VAL A 161 -5.18 -9.19 35.96
C VAL A 161 -4.95 -8.12 37.03
N GLU A 162 -3.71 -7.73 37.31
CA GLU A 162 -3.41 -6.66 38.27
C GLU A 162 -2.28 -5.75 37.75
N PRO A 163 -2.30 -4.44 38.07
CA PRO A 163 -1.18 -3.58 37.77
C PRO A 163 0.04 -4.01 38.59
N VAL A 164 1.18 -4.18 37.94
CA VAL A 164 2.44 -4.54 38.60
C VAL A 164 3.39 -3.35 38.66
N LYS A 165 4.34 -3.38 39.61
CA LYS A 165 5.37 -2.34 39.74
C LYS A 165 6.38 -2.38 38.59
N ASP A 166 6.68 -3.58 38.11
CA ASP A 166 7.67 -3.81 37.06
C ASP A 166 7.02 -3.59 35.69
N ARG A 167 7.43 -2.52 35.01
CA ARG A 167 7.02 -2.23 33.65
C ARG A 167 8.08 -2.72 32.68
N GLU A 168 7.66 -3.42 31.64
CA GLU A 168 8.56 -3.96 30.62
C GLU A 168 8.32 -3.20 29.30
N PHE A 169 9.28 -2.33 28.96
CA PHE A 169 9.28 -1.58 27.71
C PHE A 169 10.57 -1.84 26.96
N GLY A 170 10.46 -2.37 25.74
CA GLY A 170 11.58 -2.61 24.84
C GLY A 170 11.90 -4.08 24.66
N ARG A 171 13.17 -4.39 24.38
CA ARG A 171 13.62 -5.76 24.09
C ARG A 171 13.65 -6.58 25.38
N ALA A 172 13.05 -7.75 25.32
CA ALA A 172 13.05 -8.72 26.41
C ALA A 172 13.45 -10.11 25.92
N LYS A 173 14.11 -10.87 26.80
CA LYS A 173 14.42 -12.27 26.54
C LYS A 173 13.21 -13.13 26.91
N LEU A 174 12.63 -13.79 25.92
CA LEU A 174 11.53 -14.72 26.09
C LEU A 174 12.06 -16.15 26.18
N SER A 175 11.62 -16.89 27.19
CA SER A 175 11.85 -18.33 27.33
C SER A 175 10.54 -19.06 27.08
N ILE A 176 10.50 -19.85 26.01
CA ILE A 176 9.35 -20.65 25.58
C ILE A 176 9.37 -21.97 26.35
N LEU A 177 8.27 -22.22 27.06
CA LEU A 177 8.06 -23.41 27.90
C LEU A 177 7.32 -24.51 27.12
N ASP A 178 6.51 -24.11 26.15
CA ASP A 178 5.76 -25.00 25.25
C ASP A 178 5.93 -24.53 23.80
N SER A 179 6.57 -25.37 22.98
CA SER A 179 6.89 -25.10 21.57
C SER A 179 5.86 -25.70 20.59
N SER A 180 4.65 -26.03 21.06
CA SER A 180 3.54 -26.44 20.21
C SER A 180 2.75 -25.25 19.64
N ASP A 181 1.87 -25.53 18.68
CA ASP A 181 0.91 -24.60 18.08
C ASP A 181 1.51 -23.22 17.76
N LEU A 182 1.19 -22.20 18.57
CA LEU A 182 1.62 -20.80 18.41
C LEU A 182 3.15 -20.64 18.35
N PHE A 183 3.90 -21.47 19.08
CA PHE A 183 5.37 -21.40 19.16
C PHE A 183 6.08 -22.52 18.39
N LYS A 184 5.35 -23.21 17.50
CA LYS A 184 5.92 -24.25 16.64
C LYS A 184 7.09 -23.72 15.82
N GLY A 185 8.25 -24.36 15.95
CA GLY A 185 9.46 -24.01 15.22
C GLY A 185 10.19 -22.75 15.70
N ILE A 186 9.74 -22.12 16.80
CA ILE A 186 10.42 -20.97 17.39
C ILE A 186 11.52 -21.46 18.36
N PRO A 187 12.73 -20.87 18.35
CA PRO A 187 13.78 -21.23 19.30
C PRO A 187 13.34 -21.07 20.75
N PRO A 188 13.73 -21.99 21.67
CA PRO A 188 13.33 -21.93 23.09
C PRO A 188 13.66 -20.62 23.79
N ASP A 189 14.76 -19.97 23.40
CA ASP A 189 15.12 -18.63 23.84
C ASP A 189 15.09 -17.68 22.65
N THR A 190 14.35 -16.57 22.77
CA THR A 190 14.27 -15.55 21.72
C THR A 190 14.15 -14.14 22.28
N ILE A 191 14.13 -13.15 21.40
CA ILE A 191 13.93 -11.74 21.74
C ILE A 191 12.55 -11.30 21.26
N VAL A 192 11.84 -10.60 22.14
CA VAL A 192 10.54 -9.99 21.85
C VAL A 192 10.53 -8.53 22.21
N TRP A 193 9.56 -7.79 21.65
CA TRP A 193 9.29 -6.41 22.02
C TRP A 193 8.11 -6.32 22.99
N ALA A 194 8.43 -6.12 24.27
CA ALA A 194 7.45 -5.89 25.32
C ALA A 194 7.06 -4.41 25.39
N SER A 195 5.78 -4.14 25.62
CA SER A 195 5.27 -2.79 25.85
C SER A 195 4.05 -2.84 26.76
N HIS A 196 4.28 -3.10 28.04
CA HIS A 196 3.19 -3.25 29.00
C HIS A 196 3.56 -2.76 30.41
N GLY A 197 2.59 -2.09 31.03
CA GLY A 197 2.60 -1.76 32.46
C GLY A 197 1.87 -2.80 33.30
N ASP A 198 0.68 -3.21 32.85
CA ASP A 198 -0.13 -4.23 33.52
C ASP A 198 0.34 -5.64 33.13
N GLN A 199 0.20 -6.59 34.06
CA GLN A 199 0.53 -7.99 33.82
C GLN A 199 -0.58 -8.89 34.39
N VAL A 200 -0.74 -10.06 33.79
CA VAL A 200 -1.56 -11.12 34.39
C VAL A 200 -0.76 -11.72 35.55
N THR A 201 -1.27 -11.65 36.77
CA THR A 201 -0.57 -12.11 37.99
C THR A 201 -1.17 -13.37 38.60
N ASP A 202 -2.49 -13.54 38.50
CA ASP A 202 -3.21 -14.72 38.98
C ASP A 202 -3.97 -15.36 37.80
N LEU A 203 -3.21 -16.17 37.06
CA LEU A 203 -3.69 -16.91 35.91
C LEU A 203 -4.52 -18.11 36.39
N SER A 204 -5.78 -18.19 35.96
CA SER A 204 -6.66 -19.27 36.41
C SER A 204 -6.12 -20.64 36.00
N LYS A 205 -6.50 -21.68 36.75
CA LYS A 205 -6.12 -23.08 36.45
C LYS A 205 -6.60 -23.56 35.07
N ASP A 206 -7.47 -22.80 34.41
CA ASP A 206 -8.00 -23.12 33.09
C ASP A 206 -7.04 -22.70 31.96
N PHE A 207 -5.93 -22.05 32.30
CA PHE A 207 -4.87 -21.68 31.37
C PHE A 207 -3.60 -22.52 31.54
N ARG A 208 -2.77 -22.51 30.50
CA ARG A 208 -1.39 -23.01 30.49
C ARG A 208 -0.46 -21.85 30.16
N VAL A 209 0.67 -21.77 30.85
CA VAL A 209 1.74 -20.83 30.51
C VAL A 209 2.55 -21.43 29.36
N LEU A 210 2.72 -20.66 28.29
CA LEU A 210 3.47 -21.06 27.09
C LEU A 210 4.87 -20.46 27.08
N ALA A 211 5.05 -19.26 27.65
CA ALA A 211 6.34 -18.58 27.71
C ALA A 211 6.41 -17.57 28.87
N SER A 212 7.62 -17.24 29.28
CA SER A 212 7.92 -16.27 30.36
C SER A 212 9.13 -15.39 30.01
N THR A 213 9.20 -14.20 30.59
CA THR A 213 10.41 -13.36 30.66
C THR A 213 10.89 -13.29 32.13
N PRO A 214 12.10 -12.77 32.41
CA PRO A 214 12.55 -12.58 33.80
C PRO A 214 11.63 -11.72 34.67
N THR A 215 10.86 -10.81 34.05
CA THR A 215 9.99 -9.83 34.70
C THR A 215 8.50 -10.07 34.44
N CYS A 216 8.14 -11.05 33.61
CA CYS A 216 6.77 -11.44 33.31
C CYS A 216 6.62 -12.97 33.26
N ALA A 217 6.06 -13.56 34.33
CA ALA A 217 5.87 -15.00 34.45
C ALA A 217 4.85 -15.57 33.44
N HIS A 218 3.95 -14.74 32.93
CA HIS A 218 2.88 -15.11 32.01
C HIS A 218 3.00 -14.35 30.70
N ALA A 219 4.20 -14.35 30.10
CA ALA A 219 4.48 -13.63 28.86
C ALA A 219 3.71 -14.20 27.65
N ALA A 220 3.35 -15.48 27.69
CA ALA A 220 2.36 -16.06 26.79
C ALA A 220 1.54 -17.16 27.48
N VAL A 221 0.25 -17.27 27.13
CA VAL A 221 -0.69 -18.23 27.72
C VAL A 221 -1.62 -18.83 26.66
N SER A 222 -2.19 -20.01 26.96
CA SER A 222 -3.30 -20.59 26.21
C SER A 222 -4.41 -21.07 27.15
N HIS A 223 -5.65 -21.02 26.71
CA HIS A 223 -6.78 -21.59 27.45
C HIS A 223 -6.92 -23.09 27.13
N LYS A 224 -7.22 -23.92 28.15
CA LYS A 224 -7.24 -25.38 28.03
C LYS A 224 -8.41 -25.94 27.21
N SER A 225 -9.56 -25.27 27.24
CA SER A 225 -10.81 -25.74 26.61
C SER A 225 -11.38 -24.80 25.55
N ARG A 226 -10.80 -23.61 25.39
CA ARG A 226 -11.20 -22.60 24.41
C ARG A 226 -9.97 -22.33 23.56
N THR A 227 -10.13 -22.09 22.27
CA THR A 227 -8.98 -21.83 21.39
C THR A 227 -8.52 -20.37 21.54
N PHE A 228 -8.13 -19.98 22.75
CA PHE A 228 -7.58 -18.67 23.06
C PHE A 228 -6.09 -18.77 23.35
N TYR A 229 -5.33 -17.86 22.76
CA TYR A 229 -3.93 -17.63 23.04
C TYR A 229 -3.73 -16.15 23.40
N GLY A 230 -2.80 -15.86 24.30
CA GLY A 230 -2.42 -14.51 24.68
C GLY A 230 -0.91 -14.35 24.67
N VAL A 231 -0.41 -13.22 24.17
CA VAL A 231 0.99 -12.81 24.26
C VAL A 231 1.10 -11.40 24.84
N GLN A 232 2.06 -11.19 25.73
CA GLN A 232 2.29 -9.92 26.43
C GLN A 232 3.31 -9.01 25.70
N PHE A 233 3.74 -9.44 24.51
CA PHE A 233 4.66 -8.73 23.62
C PHE A 233 4.03 -8.55 22.22
N HIS A 234 4.66 -7.75 21.36
CA HIS A 234 4.17 -7.42 20.02
C HIS A 234 4.83 -8.30 18.94
N PRO A 235 4.17 -9.35 18.42
CA PRO A 235 4.71 -10.15 17.30
C PRO A 235 4.66 -9.42 15.95
N GLU A 236 3.90 -8.33 15.82
CA GLU A 236 3.72 -7.60 14.57
C GLU A 236 4.91 -6.67 14.22
N VAL A 237 5.71 -6.29 15.22
CA VAL A 237 6.84 -5.36 15.05
C VAL A 237 8.13 -6.08 14.69
N THR A 238 8.97 -5.43 13.89
CA THR A 238 10.27 -5.97 13.44
C THR A 238 11.27 -6.21 14.58
N HIS A 239 11.03 -5.61 15.74
CA HIS A 239 11.83 -5.82 16.94
C HIS A 239 11.66 -7.20 17.57
N THR A 240 10.60 -7.93 17.18
CA THR A 240 10.39 -9.35 17.51
C THR A 240 10.76 -10.19 16.27
N PRO A 241 11.99 -10.73 16.17
CA PRO A 241 12.50 -11.32 14.93
C PRO A 241 11.64 -12.48 14.40
N HIS A 242 11.08 -13.29 15.29
CA HIS A 242 10.19 -14.42 14.98
C HIS A 242 8.70 -14.06 15.05
N GLY A 243 8.36 -12.77 15.08
CA GLY A 243 6.99 -12.32 15.25
C GLY A 243 6.07 -12.72 14.09
N VAL A 244 6.59 -12.67 12.85
CA VAL A 244 5.89 -13.15 11.65
C VAL A 244 5.64 -14.66 11.73
N ASP A 245 6.59 -15.44 12.24
CA ASP A 245 6.45 -16.89 12.42
C ASP A 245 5.33 -17.21 13.43
N ILE A 246 5.26 -16.47 14.55
CA ILE A 246 4.20 -16.60 15.57
C ILE A 246 2.82 -16.30 14.96
N LEU A 247 2.69 -15.21 14.22
CA LEU A 247 1.43 -14.87 13.54
C LEU A 247 1.07 -15.94 12.50
N ARG A 248 2.04 -16.43 11.73
CA ARG A 248 1.84 -17.53 10.78
C ARG A 248 1.36 -18.80 11.49
N ASN A 249 1.94 -19.16 12.63
CA ASN A 249 1.48 -20.30 13.43
C ASN A 249 0.03 -20.12 13.88
N PHE A 250 -0.36 -18.92 14.34
CA PHE A 250 -1.76 -18.64 14.66
C PHE A 250 -2.69 -18.84 13.45
N LEU A 251 -2.29 -18.41 12.26
CA LEU A 251 -3.12 -18.56 11.06
C LEU A 251 -3.23 -20.03 10.60
N TYR A 252 -2.11 -20.75 10.50
CA TYR A 252 -2.07 -22.05 9.84
C TYR A 252 -2.20 -23.23 10.81
N GLU A 253 -1.59 -23.14 11.99
CA GLU A 253 -1.65 -24.21 12.99
C GLU A 253 -2.92 -24.10 13.85
N VAL A 254 -3.35 -22.87 14.17
CA VAL A 254 -4.50 -22.64 15.07
C VAL A 254 -5.80 -22.36 14.31
N CYS A 255 -5.81 -21.42 13.36
CA CYS A 255 -7.01 -21.07 12.57
C CYS A 255 -7.26 -22.02 11.38
N HIS A 256 -6.26 -22.83 11.05
CA HIS A 256 -6.27 -23.74 9.90
C HIS A 256 -6.60 -23.03 8.58
N CYS A 257 -6.08 -21.82 8.40
CA CYS A 257 -6.13 -21.11 7.13
C CYS A 257 -5.35 -21.89 6.06
N ARG A 258 -5.78 -21.77 4.81
CA ARG A 258 -5.17 -22.37 3.62
C ARG A 258 -4.29 -21.38 2.85
N GLY A 259 -4.40 -20.09 3.16
CA GLY A 259 -3.61 -19.05 2.50
C GLY A 259 -4.24 -18.61 1.17
N THR A 260 -5.54 -18.30 1.21
CA THR A 260 -6.33 -17.92 0.02
C THR A 260 -6.16 -16.46 -0.38
N TRP A 261 -5.46 -15.64 0.41
CA TRP A 261 -5.22 -14.24 0.07
C TRP A 261 -4.00 -14.13 -0.85
N ARG A 262 -4.26 -14.07 -2.15
CA ARG A 262 -3.24 -13.94 -3.19
C ARG A 262 -3.65 -12.84 -4.17
N MET A 263 -2.69 -12.01 -4.57
CA MET A 263 -2.98 -10.84 -5.43
C MET A 263 -3.56 -11.21 -6.80
N ARG A 264 -3.24 -12.41 -7.32
CA ARG A 264 -3.84 -12.93 -8.57
C ARG A 264 -5.34 -13.22 -8.39
N ASP A 265 -5.68 -13.92 -7.32
CA ASP A 265 -7.08 -14.29 -7.03
C ASP A 265 -7.90 -13.03 -6.70
N PHE A 266 -7.30 -12.09 -5.96
CA PHE A 266 -7.86 -10.76 -5.72
C PHE A 266 -8.14 -10.02 -7.04
N LEU A 267 -7.15 -9.96 -7.95
CA LEU A 267 -7.31 -9.29 -9.23
C LEU A 267 -8.50 -9.83 -10.03
N GLU A 268 -8.63 -11.16 -10.12
CA GLU A 268 -9.71 -11.81 -10.85
C GLU A 268 -11.07 -11.49 -10.23
N ALA A 269 -11.21 -11.62 -8.91
CA ALA A 269 -12.44 -11.30 -8.20
C ALA A 269 -12.81 -9.82 -8.34
N GLU A 270 -11.83 -8.93 -8.26
CA GLU A 270 -12.03 -7.48 -8.33
C GLU A 270 -12.39 -7.02 -9.74
N CYS A 271 -11.79 -7.62 -10.78
CA CYS A 271 -12.21 -7.39 -12.16
C CYS A 271 -13.70 -7.75 -12.37
N GLU A 272 -14.16 -8.88 -11.86
CA GLU A 272 -15.57 -9.29 -11.97
C GLU A 272 -16.50 -8.37 -11.15
N ARG A 273 -16.07 -7.93 -9.97
CA ARG A 273 -16.80 -6.94 -9.16
C ARG A 273 -16.98 -5.63 -9.91
N VAL A 274 -15.91 -5.11 -10.52
CA VAL A 274 -15.93 -3.88 -11.32
C VAL A 274 -16.85 -4.04 -12.53
N LYS A 275 -16.73 -5.14 -13.30
CA LYS A 275 -17.62 -5.40 -14.45
C LYS A 275 -19.09 -5.40 -14.04
N THR A 276 -19.41 -6.04 -12.92
CA THR A 276 -20.77 -6.10 -12.39
C THR A 276 -21.26 -4.73 -11.95
N GLN A 277 -20.42 -3.94 -11.27
CA GLN A 277 -20.77 -2.60 -10.80
C GLN A 277 -20.98 -1.62 -11.96
N VAL A 278 -20.09 -1.64 -12.95
CA VAL A 278 -20.07 -0.68 -14.07
C VAL A 278 -21.06 -1.05 -15.17
N GLY A 279 -21.29 -2.35 -15.40
CA GLY A 279 -22.17 -2.80 -16.48
C GLY A 279 -21.69 -2.30 -17.84
N ALA A 280 -22.55 -1.59 -18.57
CA ALA A 280 -22.25 -1.00 -19.88
C ALA A 280 -21.81 0.48 -19.81
N ASP A 281 -21.80 1.08 -18.62
CA ASP A 281 -21.48 2.50 -18.44
C ASP A 281 -19.97 2.77 -18.62
N ARG A 282 -19.59 4.04 -18.81
CA ARG A 282 -18.18 4.46 -18.94
C ARG A 282 -17.62 4.95 -17.61
N VAL A 283 -16.31 4.75 -17.44
CA VAL A 283 -15.55 5.14 -16.25
C VAL A 283 -14.46 6.13 -16.62
N ILE A 284 -14.39 7.25 -15.89
CA ILE A 284 -13.23 8.16 -15.94
C ILE A 284 -12.25 7.77 -14.84
N CYS A 285 -10.96 7.73 -15.15
CA CYS A 285 -9.90 7.58 -14.17
C CYS A 285 -8.90 8.74 -14.26
N GLY A 286 -8.67 9.45 -13.14
CA GLY A 286 -7.59 10.42 -13.05
C GLY A 286 -6.23 9.74 -12.87
N LEU A 287 -5.35 9.90 -13.85
CA LEU A 287 -3.96 9.47 -13.74
C LEU A 287 -3.11 10.61 -13.18
N SER A 288 -2.34 10.30 -12.14
CA SER A 288 -1.38 11.22 -11.53
C SER A 288 0.08 10.83 -11.80
N GLY A 289 0.31 9.70 -12.47
CA GLY A 289 1.61 9.03 -12.59
C GLY A 289 1.98 8.19 -11.35
N GLY A 290 1.36 8.44 -10.19
CA GLY A 290 1.57 7.64 -8.98
C GLY A 290 1.22 6.16 -9.16
N VAL A 291 1.80 5.30 -8.32
CA VAL A 291 1.55 3.85 -8.39
C VAL A 291 0.07 3.48 -8.20
N ASP A 292 -0.66 4.15 -7.31
CA ASP A 292 -2.05 3.78 -7.00
C ASP A 292 -2.97 4.04 -8.19
N SER A 293 -2.94 5.25 -8.74
CA SER A 293 -3.74 5.62 -9.93
C SER A 293 -3.35 4.78 -11.14
N SER A 294 -2.08 4.41 -11.26
CA SER A 294 -1.59 3.55 -12.32
C SER A 294 -2.11 2.12 -12.22
N VAL A 295 -2.10 1.55 -11.01
CA VAL A 295 -2.65 0.22 -10.74
C VAL A 295 -4.17 0.20 -10.94
N VAL A 296 -4.88 1.25 -10.53
CA VAL A 296 -6.31 1.42 -10.84
C VAL A 296 -6.55 1.41 -12.35
N ALA A 297 -5.83 2.23 -13.12
CA ALA A 297 -6.00 2.29 -14.57
C ALA A 297 -5.71 0.95 -15.25
N ALA A 298 -4.64 0.25 -14.84
CA ALA A 298 -4.31 -1.07 -15.37
C ALA A 298 -5.37 -2.13 -15.02
N LEU A 299 -5.87 -2.14 -13.77
CA LEU A 299 -6.93 -3.05 -13.33
C LEU A 299 -8.23 -2.80 -14.10
N LEU A 300 -8.64 -1.54 -14.23
CA LEU A 300 -9.84 -1.17 -14.96
C LEU A 300 -9.71 -1.44 -16.45
N SER A 301 -8.56 -1.19 -17.06
CA SER A 301 -8.32 -1.55 -18.46
C SER A 301 -8.49 -3.05 -18.69
N ARG A 302 -7.97 -3.88 -17.78
CA ARG A 302 -8.19 -5.33 -17.82
C ARG A 302 -9.65 -5.73 -17.61
N ALA A 303 -10.38 -5.04 -16.73
CA ALA A 303 -11.75 -5.38 -16.37
C ALA A 303 -12.77 -4.95 -17.45
N ILE A 304 -12.68 -3.71 -17.92
CA ILE A 304 -13.74 -3.06 -18.73
C ILE A 304 -13.21 -2.47 -20.06
N GLY A 305 -11.92 -2.59 -20.35
CA GLY A 305 -11.31 -2.20 -21.62
C GLY A 305 -11.68 -0.78 -22.04
N LYS A 306 -12.32 -0.66 -23.21
CA LYS A 306 -12.66 0.61 -23.89
C LYS A 306 -13.72 1.46 -23.16
N GLN A 307 -14.36 0.93 -22.12
CA GLN A 307 -15.23 1.71 -21.24
C GLN A 307 -14.45 2.68 -20.35
N LEU A 308 -13.13 2.47 -20.20
CA LEU A 308 -12.24 3.33 -19.44
C LEU A 308 -11.70 4.47 -20.31
N THR A 309 -11.81 5.70 -19.81
CA THR A 309 -11.05 6.85 -20.29
C THR A 309 -10.17 7.38 -19.15
N CYS A 310 -8.87 7.47 -19.39
CA CYS A 310 -7.91 8.01 -18.43
C CYS A 310 -7.62 9.48 -18.76
N ILE A 311 -7.62 10.34 -17.76
CA ILE A 311 -7.26 11.76 -17.87
C ILE A 311 -5.99 12.00 -17.08
N PHE A 312 -4.94 12.45 -17.76
CA PHE A 312 -3.68 12.87 -17.16
C PHE A 312 -3.52 14.38 -17.34
N VAL A 313 -3.44 15.11 -16.23
CA VAL A 313 -3.25 16.57 -16.24
C VAL A 313 -1.79 16.88 -15.95
N ASP A 314 -1.09 17.40 -16.95
CA ASP A 314 0.23 17.99 -16.78
C ASP A 314 0.06 19.41 -16.22
N ASN A 315 0.26 19.52 -14.91
CA ASN A 315 0.18 20.78 -14.18
C ASN A 315 1.46 21.63 -14.30
N GLY A 316 2.48 21.18 -15.06
CA GLY A 316 3.76 21.86 -15.16
C GLY A 316 4.61 21.80 -13.89
N LEU A 317 4.25 20.98 -12.89
CA LEU A 317 4.94 20.80 -11.61
C LEU A 317 5.51 19.38 -11.45
N LEU A 318 5.54 18.60 -12.53
CA LEU A 318 6.08 17.25 -12.55
C LEU A 318 7.61 17.24 -12.65
N ARG A 319 8.20 16.07 -12.37
CA ARG A 319 9.63 15.80 -12.62
C ARG A 319 9.96 15.87 -14.10
N LYS A 320 11.26 15.94 -14.39
CA LYS A 320 11.77 15.92 -15.77
C LYS A 320 11.32 14.62 -16.47
N ASN A 321 10.81 14.74 -17.69
CA ASN A 321 10.37 13.63 -18.54
C ASN A 321 9.23 12.75 -17.96
N GLU A 322 8.57 13.18 -16.88
CA GLU A 322 7.53 12.39 -16.20
C GLU A 322 6.30 12.19 -17.10
N ARG A 323 5.92 13.24 -17.84
CA ARG A 323 4.79 13.19 -18.77
C ARG A 323 5.03 12.15 -19.85
N GLU A 324 6.18 12.21 -20.51
CA GLU A 324 6.57 11.29 -21.57
C GLU A 324 6.61 9.84 -21.06
N LEU A 325 7.12 9.63 -19.83
CA LEU A 325 7.13 8.32 -19.19
C LEU A 325 5.71 7.78 -18.96
N VAL A 326 4.78 8.60 -18.46
CA VAL A 326 3.39 8.20 -18.25
C VAL A 326 2.71 7.91 -19.60
N GLU A 327 2.87 8.79 -20.59
CA GLU A 327 2.28 8.63 -21.92
C GLU A 327 2.74 7.34 -22.60
N THR A 328 4.06 7.11 -22.65
CA THR A 328 4.63 5.90 -23.26
C THR A 328 4.21 4.65 -22.51
N THR A 329 4.29 4.65 -21.18
CA THR A 329 3.90 3.48 -20.38
C THR A 329 2.45 3.09 -20.64
N PHE A 330 1.52 4.04 -20.60
CA PHE A 330 0.10 3.72 -20.73
C PHE A 330 -0.36 3.47 -22.16
N ARG A 331 0.18 4.18 -23.16
CA ARG A 331 -0.19 3.95 -24.57
C ARG A 331 0.45 2.69 -25.15
N ASP A 332 1.67 2.36 -24.75
CA ASP A 332 2.38 1.22 -25.34
C ASP A 332 2.00 -0.11 -24.66
N HIS A 333 1.62 -0.09 -23.38
CA HIS A 333 1.34 -1.32 -22.62
C HIS A 333 -0.16 -1.62 -22.50
N PHE A 334 -1.05 -0.63 -22.69
CA PHE A 334 -2.49 -0.82 -22.52
C PHE A 334 -3.29 -0.19 -23.66
N ASP A 335 -4.38 -0.86 -24.06
CA ASP A 335 -5.39 -0.30 -24.98
C ASP A 335 -6.33 0.64 -24.20
N ILE A 336 -5.82 1.81 -23.80
CA ILE A 336 -6.54 2.80 -22.99
C ILE A 336 -6.71 4.11 -23.79
N ASP A 337 -7.91 4.69 -23.71
CA ASP A 337 -8.16 6.07 -24.13
C ASP A 337 -7.51 7.04 -23.12
N LEU A 338 -6.25 7.40 -23.36
CA LEU A 338 -5.48 8.34 -22.54
C LEU A 338 -5.54 9.75 -23.10
N ARG A 339 -6.20 10.64 -22.36
CA ARG A 339 -6.28 12.08 -22.62
C ARG A 339 -5.27 12.83 -21.78
N VAL A 340 -4.32 13.48 -22.43
CA VAL A 340 -3.31 14.30 -21.77
C VAL A 340 -3.65 15.76 -21.95
N ILE A 341 -3.80 16.46 -20.83
CA ILE A 341 -4.16 17.87 -20.77
C ILE A 341 -2.94 18.65 -20.27
N ASP A 342 -2.37 19.49 -21.11
CA ASP A 342 -1.36 20.46 -20.70
C ASP A 342 -2.05 21.68 -20.11
N ALA A 343 -1.94 21.85 -18.80
CA ALA A 343 -2.43 23.01 -18.06
C ALA A 343 -1.27 23.79 -17.40
N SER A 344 -0.03 23.55 -17.84
CA SER A 344 1.15 24.08 -17.17
C SER A 344 1.16 25.60 -17.07
N ARG A 345 0.55 26.32 -18.02
CA ARG A 345 0.48 27.79 -18.01
C ARG A 345 -0.51 28.30 -16.97
N GLU A 346 -1.66 27.67 -16.86
CA GLU A 346 -2.74 28.01 -15.94
C GLU A 346 -2.29 27.82 -14.49
N PHE A 347 -1.65 26.69 -14.19
CA PHE A 347 -1.12 26.42 -12.85
C PHE A 347 0.00 27.41 -12.46
N LEU A 348 0.93 27.71 -13.37
CA LEU A 348 1.99 28.68 -13.08
C LEU A 348 1.44 30.10 -12.92
N SER A 349 0.42 30.47 -13.70
CA SER A 349 -0.25 31.76 -13.56
C SER A 349 -0.93 31.90 -12.18
N ASP A 350 -1.56 30.84 -11.68
CA ASP A 350 -2.19 30.86 -10.36
C ASP A 350 -1.17 30.94 -9.21
N LEU A 351 0.05 30.44 -9.43
CA LEU A 351 1.14 30.42 -8.44
C LEU A 351 2.02 31.68 -8.45
N ALA A 352 1.84 32.58 -9.42
CA ALA A 352 2.64 33.80 -9.54
C ALA A 352 2.56 34.65 -8.26
N GLY A 353 3.73 35.03 -7.72
CA GLY A 353 3.86 35.80 -6.48
C GLY A 353 3.47 35.05 -5.19
N ILE A 354 3.11 33.77 -5.24
CA ILE A 354 2.68 33.01 -4.07
C ILE A 354 3.87 32.31 -3.41
N VAL A 355 4.08 32.66 -2.15
CA VAL A 355 5.14 32.09 -1.31
C VAL A 355 4.60 31.17 -0.21
N ASP A 356 3.37 31.41 0.27
CA ASP A 356 2.79 30.62 1.36
C ASP A 356 2.48 29.18 0.91
N PRO A 357 3.02 28.16 1.59
CA PRO A 357 2.86 26.76 1.18
C PRO A 357 1.40 26.28 1.16
N GLN A 358 0.59 26.74 2.11
CA GLN A 358 -0.81 26.33 2.20
C GLN A 358 -1.62 26.94 1.05
N GLU A 359 -1.36 28.20 0.71
CA GLU A 359 -1.96 28.86 -0.43
C GLU A 359 -1.53 28.22 -1.77
N LYS A 360 -0.26 27.82 -1.92
CA LYS A 360 0.18 27.03 -3.09
C LYS A 360 -0.65 25.75 -3.22
N ARG A 361 -0.78 24.96 -2.14
CA ARG A 361 -1.55 23.71 -2.10
C ARG A 361 -3.01 23.95 -2.47
N ARG A 362 -3.64 24.97 -1.89
CA ARG A 362 -5.04 25.34 -2.15
C ARG A 362 -5.28 25.69 -3.62
N ARG A 363 -4.43 26.54 -4.22
CA ARG A 363 -4.55 26.97 -5.61
C ARG A 363 -4.34 25.83 -6.59
N ILE A 364 -3.31 25.00 -6.37
CA ILE A 364 -3.05 23.83 -7.20
C ILE A 364 -4.23 22.86 -7.15
N GLY A 365 -4.75 22.56 -5.96
CA GLY A 365 -5.92 21.69 -5.80
C GLY A 365 -7.15 22.24 -6.54
N HIS A 366 -7.43 23.53 -6.39
CA HIS A 366 -8.54 24.19 -7.07
C HIS A 366 -8.41 24.12 -8.61
N ARG A 367 -7.27 24.53 -9.16
CA ARG A 367 -7.02 24.50 -10.60
C ARG A 367 -7.09 23.09 -11.17
N PHE A 368 -6.57 22.11 -10.44
CA PHE A 368 -6.65 20.71 -10.86
C PHE A 368 -8.10 20.25 -11.00
N ILE A 369 -8.96 20.57 -10.04
CA ILE A 369 -10.39 20.24 -10.11
C ILE A 369 -11.03 20.90 -11.34
N GLU A 370 -10.77 22.18 -11.59
CA GLU A 370 -11.32 22.89 -12.75
C GLU A 370 -10.92 22.23 -14.08
N VAL A 371 -9.62 21.99 -14.27
CA VAL A 371 -9.08 21.37 -15.49
C VAL A 371 -9.62 19.95 -15.66
N PHE A 372 -9.67 19.17 -14.58
CA PHE A 372 -10.21 17.82 -14.61
C PHE A 372 -11.70 17.82 -14.96
N LYS A 373 -12.51 18.73 -14.38
CA LYS A 373 -13.93 18.89 -14.70
C LYS A 373 -14.13 19.23 -16.18
N MET A 374 -13.33 20.13 -16.74
CA MET A 374 -13.39 20.49 -18.15
C MET A 374 -13.07 19.28 -19.04
N ALA A 375 -11.96 18.59 -18.76
CA ALA A 375 -11.54 17.41 -19.52
C ALA A 375 -12.56 16.26 -19.42
N ALA A 376 -13.18 16.07 -18.25
CA ALA A 376 -14.22 15.07 -18.02
C ALA A 376 -15.48 15.32 -18.85
N ARG A 377 -15.90 16.58 -19.02
CA ARG A 377 -17.08 16.95 -19.84
C ARG A 377 -16.86 16.69 -21.33
N GLU A 378 -15.61 16.74 -21.79
CA GLU A 378 -15.25 16.42 -23.17
C GLU A 378 -15.20 14.90 -23.42
N VAL A 379 -15.25 14.07 -22.36
CA VAL A 379 -15.33 12.62 -22.50
C VAL A 379 -16.72 12.27 -23.04
N GLY A 380 -16.78 11.92 -24.32
CA GLY A 380 -18.02 11.48 -24.95
C GLY A 380 -18.62 10.23 -24.31
N GLY A 381 -19.93 10.05 -24.50
CA GLY A 381 -20.66 8.88 -23.97
C GLY A 381 -21.06 8.97 -22.50
N SER A 382 -21.13 10.18 -21.94
CA SER A 382 -21.68 10.49 -20.60
C SER A 382 -21.22 9.51 -19.51
N PRO A 383 -19.94 9.58 -19.10
CA PRO A 383 -19.44 8.72 -18.05
C PRO A 383 -20.26 8.86 -16.77
N ARG A 384 -20.59 7.73 -16.16
CA ARG A 384 -21.35 7.67 -14.90
C ARG A 384 -20.45 7.48 -13.70
N PHE A 385 -19.29 6.86 -13.91
CA PHE A 385 -18.40 6.45 -12.84
C PHE A 385 -17.08 7.22 -12.85
N LEU A 386 -16.58 7.48 -11.64
CA LEU A 386 -15.25 8.01 -11.40
C LEU A 386 -14.43 6.97 -10.61
N ALA A 387 -13.28 6.59 -11.15
CA ALA A 387 -12.35 5.71 -10.48
C ALA A 387 -11.42 6.46 -9.54
N GLN A 388 -11.17 5.88 -8.36
CA GLN A 388 -10.24 6.42 -7.36
C GLN A 388 -9.33 5.33 -6.80
N GLY A 389 -8.09 5.73 -6.50
CA GLY A 389 -7.07 4.87 -5.89
C GLY A 389 -7.12 4.82 -4.37
N THR A 390 -8.30 4.99 -3.76
CA THR A 390 -8.49 4.93 -2.31
C THR A 390 -7.95 3.62 -1.74
N LEU A 391 -7.15 3.69 -0.69
CA LEU A 391 -6.53 2.52 -0.06
C LEU A 391 -7.20 2.16 1.27
N TYR A 392 -6.85 0.98 1.79
CA TYR A 392 -7.39 0.50 3.07
C TYR A 392 -7.09 1.43 4.27
N PRO A 393 -5.88 2.00 4.42
CA PRO A 393 -5.61 3.00 5.46
C PRO A 393 -6.52 4.24 5.39
N ASP A 394 -6.86 4.69 4.17
CA ASP A 394 -7.74 5.86 3.98
C ASP A 394 -9.16 5.59 4.50
N ARG A 395 -9.64 4.35 4.34
CA ARG A 395 -10.94 3.90 4.88
C ARG A 395 -10.95 3.77 6.40
N ILE A 396 -9.86 3.31 6.99
CA ILE A 396 -9.75 3.20 8.45
C ILE A 396 -9.84 4.59 9.08
N GLU A 397 -9.09 5.56 8.55
CA GLU A 397 -9.06 6.90 9.11
C GLU A 397 -10.36 7.68 8.90
N SER A 398 -11.02 7.50 7.75
CA SER A 398 -12.35 8.07 7.51
C SER A 398 -13.43 7.40 8.37
N GLY A 399 -13.34 6.08 8.61
CA GLY A 399 -14.28 5.32 9.44
C GLY A 399 -14.13 5.50 10.95
N GLN A 400 -12.92 5.83 11.44
CA GLN A 400 -12.63 6.11 12.87
C GLN A 400 -12.89 7.56 13.29
N SER A 401 -13.62 8.35 12.49
CA SER A 401 -13.97 9.74 12.79
C SER A 401 -15.05 9.87 13.88
N HIS A 402 -14.77 9.32 15.05
CA HIS A 402 -15.33 9.76 16.35
C HIS A 402 -14.42 10.75 17.08
N ALA A 403 -13.21 11.02 16.55
CA ALA A 403 -12.33 12.11 16.99
C ALA A 403 -12.13 13.12 15.83
N GLY A 404 -12.88 14.23 15.89
CA GLY A 404 -13.06 15.22 14.81
C GLY A 404 -11.84 16.06 14.38
N THR A 405 -10.61 15.59 14.54
CA THR A 405 -9.38 16.32 14.19
C THR A 405 -8.71 15.87 12.89
N ALA A 406 -8.98 14.64 12.40
CA ALA A 406 -8.32 14.10 11.21
C ALA A 406 -8.97 14.51 9.86
N ALA A 407 -10.23 14.94 9.88
CA ALA A 407 -11.01 15.23 8.66
C ALA A 407 -10.43 16.37 7.80
N ASN A 408 -9.75 17.34 8.41
CA ASN A 408 -9.28 18.53 7.69
C ASN A 408 -7.94 18.35 6.96
N ILE A 409 -7.19 17.28 7.22
CA ILE A 409 -5.81 17.15 6.72
C ILE A 409 -5.72 16.27 5.45
N LYS A 410 -6.70 15.38 5.22
CA LYS A 410 -6.62 14.35 4.16
C LYS A 410 -7.49 14.55 2.91
N LEU A 411 -8.12 15.72 2.76
CA LEU A 411 -8.88 16.09 1.55
C LEU A 411 -8.02 16.15 0.25
N HIS A 412 -6.70 16.01 0.33
CA HIS A 412 -5.78 16.34 -0.77
C HIS A 412 -4.98 15.17 -1.38
N HIS A 413 -5.18 13.92 -0.94
CA HIS A 413 -4.31 12.81 -1.39
C HIS A 413 -4.92 11.85 -2.40
N ASN A 414 -6.25 11.77 -2.49
CA ASN A 414 -6.94 11.10 -3.58
C ASN A 414 -7.71 12.13 -4.38
N VAL A 415 -8.16 11.79 -5.59
CA VAL A 415 -9.06 12.62 -6.41
C VAL A 415 -10.42 12.91 -5.69
N GLY A 416 -10.54 12.57 -4.39
CA GLY A 416 -11.67 12.79 -3.49
C GLY A 416 -11.88 14.23 -3.02
N GLY A 417 -11.19 15.20 -3.60
CA GLY A 417 -11.56 16.61 -3.52
C GLY A 417 -12.54 17.06 -4.62
N LEU A 418 -12.95 16.15 -5.51
CA LEU A 418 -13.96 16.45 -6.52
C LEU A 418 -15.29 16.71 -5.80
N PRO A 419 -15.93 17.88 -5.98
CA PRO A 419 -17.11 18.20 -5.21
C PRO A 419 -18.27 17.27 -5.57
N ASP A 420 -19.18 17.06 -4.61
CA ASP A 420 -20.39 16.21 -4.76
C ASP A 420 -21.27 16.64 -5.95
N ASP A 421 -21.05 17.86 -6.45
CA ASP A 421 -21.71 18.48 -7.60
C ASP A 421 -21.42 17.81 -8.96
N LEU A 422 -20.50 16.84 -9.01
CA LEU A 422 -20.12 16.17 -10.26
C LEU A 422 -21.02 15.01 -10.67
N GLY A 423 -21.83 14.48 -9.75
CA GLY A 423 -22.83 13.44 -10.06
C GLY A 423 -22.26 12.08 -10.50
N PHE A 424 -20.98 11.80 -10.26
CA PHE A 424 -20.36 10.51 -10.55
C PHE A 424 -20.57 9.51 -9.40
N GLU A 425 -20.74 8.24 -9.75
CA GLU A 425 -20.64 7.12 -8.80
C GLU A 425 -19.18 6.66 -8.68
N LEU A 426 -18.74 6.29 -7.46
CA LEU A 426 -17.33 5.94 -7.23
C LEU A 426 -17.03 4.47 -7.51
N VAL A 427 -15.87 4.23 -8.15
CA VAL A 427 -15.27 2.89 -8.32
C VAL A 427 -13.90 2.89 -7.64
N GLU A 428 -13.80 2.23 -6.49
CA GLU A 428 -12.60 2.21 -5.65
C GLU A 428 -12.02 0.79 -5.54
N PRO A 429 -11.28 0.30 -6.54
CA PRO A 429 -10.88 -1.10 -6.59
C PRO A 429 -9.76 -1.48 -5.62
N LEU A 430 -9.02 -0.50 -5.08
CA LEU A 430 -7.90 -0.73 -4.17
C LEU A 430 -8.26 -0.54 -2.69
N LYS A 431 -9.54 -0.26 -2.41
CA LYS A 431 -10.02 0.16 -1.09
C LYS A 431 -9.80 -0.85 0.02
N ASP A 432 -9.56 -2.11 -0.34
CA ASP A 432 -9.32 -3.21 0.57
C ASP A 432 -7.83 -3.62 0.59
N LEU A 433 -6.91 -2.84 0.01
CA LEU A 433 -5.47 -3.13 -0.07
C LEU A 433 -4.60 -2.12 0.69
N PHE A 434 -3.50 -2.61 1.25
CA PHE A 434 -2.37 -1.81 1.70
C PHE A 434 -1.43 -1.44 0.54
N LYS A 435 -0.54 -0.46 0.77
CA LYS A 435 0.34 0.10 -0.26
C LYS A 435 1.31 -0.92 -0.88
N ASP A 436 1.81 -1.86 -0.09
CA ASP A 436 2.65 -2.96 -0.55
C ASP A 436 1.86 -3.97 -1.39
N GLU A 437 0.62 -4.26 -1.02
CA GLU A 437 -0.29 -5.10 -1.80
C GLU A 437 -0.64 -4.46 -3.15
N VAL A 438 -0.84 -3.14 -3.19
CA VAL A 438 -1.03 -2.39 -4.45
C VAL A 438 0.18 -2.54 -5.38
N ARG A 439 1.40 -2.51 -4.82
CA ARG A 439 2.61 -2.73 -5.61
C ARG A 439 2.69 -4.16 -6.14
N ALA A 440 2.42 -5.15 -5.30
CA ALA A 440 2.36 -6.55 -5.71
C ALA A 440 1.28 -6.78 -6.78
N LEU A 441 0.12 -6.13 -6.67
CA LEU A 441 -0.93 -6.15 -7.68
C LEU A 441 -0.46 -5.53 -9.00
N GLY A 442 0.30 -4.43 -8.93
CA GLY A 442 0.92 -3.80 -10.11
C GLY A 442 1.86 -4.74 -10.87
N GLU A 443 2.66 -5.53 -10.16
CA GLU A 443 3.52 -6.55 -10.77
C GLU A 443 2.69 -7.67 -11.43
N VAL A 444 1.62 -8.13 -10.77
CA VAL A 444 0.69 -9.13 -11.33
C VAL A 444 -0.01 -8.61 -12.60
N LEU A 445 -0.30 -7.32 -12.66
CA LEU A 445 -0.87 -6.63 -13.83
C LEU A 445 0.15 -6.42 -14.96
N GLY A 446 1.44 -6.68 -14.71
CA GLY A 446 2.50 -6.50 -15.70
C GLY A 446 3.01 -5.05 -15.84
N LEU A 447 2.76 -4.20 -14.84
CA LEU A 447 3.30 -2.84 -14.84
C LEU A 447 4.84 -2.87 -14.71
N PRO A 448 5.55 -1.94 -15.38
CA PRO A 448 7.00 -1.90 -15.32
C PRO A 448 7.50 -1.61 -13.90
N PRO A 449 8.59 -2.26 -13.43
CA PRO A 449 9.11 -2.07 -12.07
C PRO A 449 9.42 -0.60 -11.73
N GLN A 450 9.84 0.21 -12.72
CA GLN A 450 10.12 1.63 -12.52
C GLN A 450 8.87 2.42 -12.11
N LEU A 451 7.67 1.99 -12.54
CA LEU A 451 6.41 2.61 -12.16
C LEU A 451 5.90 2.06 -10.82
N VAL A 452 5.99 0.75 -10.61
CA VAL A 452 5.48 0.09 -9.39
C VAL A 452 6.27 0.52 -8.16
N TRP A 453 7.60 0.57 -8.27
CA TRP A 453 8.49 0.81 -7.14
C TRP A 453 8.97 2.26 -7.04
N ARG A 454 8.42 3.16 -7.85
CA ARG A 454 8.69 4.59 -7.74
C ARG A 454 8.46 5.10 -6.32
N HIS A 455 9.29 6.05 -5.92
CA HIS A 455 9.04 6.81 -4.69
C HIS A 455 7.74 7.62 -4.80
N PRO A 456 7.03 7.84 -3.68
CA PRO A 456 5.89 8.74 -3.65
C PRO A 456 6.27 10.14 -4.15
N PHE A 457 5.36 10.74 -4.91
CA PHE A 457 5.48 12.10 -5.42
C PHE A 457 4.26 12.90 -4.97
N PRO A 458 4.42 14.08 -4.33
CA PRO A 458 3.30 14.84 -3.79
C PRO A 458 2.39 15.35 -4.91
N GLY A 459 1.09 15.48 -4.64
CA GLY A 459 0.12 16.05 -5.61
C GLY A 459 0.48 17.45 -6.11
N PRO A 460 0.89 18.38 -5.22
CA PRO A 460 1.47 19.68 -5.60
C PRO A 460 2.81 19.61 -6.36
N GLY A 461 3.38 18.42 -6.51
CA GLY A 461 4.62 18.17 -7.22
C GLY A 461 5.79 19.01 -6.71
N LEU A 462 6.53 19.60 -7.64
CA LEU A 462 7.71 20.41 -7.34
C LEU A 462 7.37 21.75 -6.65
N ALA A 463 6.11 22.20 -6.61
CA ALA A 463 5.76 23.47 -5.99
C ALA A 463 6.05 23.53 -4.47
N VAL A 464 5.99 22.38 -3.79
CA VAL A 464 6.36 22.24 -2.36
C VAL A 464 7.84 21.87 -2.15
N ARG A 465 8.62 21.84 -3.25
CA ARG A 465 10.07 21.62 -3.24
C ARG A 465 10.84 22.82 -3.77
N VAL A 466 10.14 23.84 -4.25
CA VAL A 466 10.69 25.17 -4.50
C VAL A 466 10.22 26.07 -3.37
N LEU A 467 11.11 26.34 -2.41
CA LEU A 467 10.79 27.25 -1.32
C LEU A 467 10.61 28.68 -1.86
N GLY A 468 9.57 29.36 -1.36
CA GLY A 468 9.18 30.69 -1.85
C GLY A 468 8.43 30.63 -3.19
N GLU A 469 8.58 31.64 -4.03
CA GLU A 469 7.83 31.73 -5.30
C GLU A 469 8.20 30.61 -6.28
N VAL A 470 7.20 30.07 -6.97
CA VAL A 470 7.34 29.02 -7.98
C VAL A 470 7.31 29.66 -9.38
N THR A 471 8.45 29.62 -10.08
CA THR A 471 8.57 30.07 -11.47
C THR A 471 9.06 28.94 -12.37
N ARG A 472 8.89 29.09 -13.69
CA ARG A 472 9.35 28.09 -14.66
C ARG A 472 10.86 27.86 -14.57
N GLU A 473 11.64 28.91 -14.44
CA GLU A 473 13.10 28.86 -14.35
C GLU A 473 13.55 28.12 -13.10
N ARG A 474 12.88 28.36 -11.96
CA ARG A 474 13.16 27.66 -10.68
C ARG A 474 12.79 26.18 -10.76
N LEU A 475 11.69 25.86 -11.43
CA LEU A 475 11.26 24.48 -11.65
C LEU A 475 12.22 23.72 -12.56
N ASP A 476 12.65 24.33 -13.66
CA ASP A 476 13.60 23.71 -14.59
C ASP A 476 14.96 23.47 -13.92
N LEU A 477 15.44 24.45 -13.14
CA LEU A 477 16.63 24.28 -12.31
C LEU A 477 16.51 23.11 -11.32
N LEU A 478 15.36 23.01 -10.63
CA LEU A 478 15.11 21.93 -9.68
C LEU A 478 14.98 20.57 -10.36
N ARG A 479 14.36 20.50 -11.55
CA ARG A 479 14.23 19.27 -12.35
C ARG A 479 15.59 18.70 -12.73
N ASP A 480 16.53 19.55 -13.13
CA ASP A 480 17.88 19.12 -13.48
C ASP A 480 18.64 18.59 -12.26
N CYS A 481 18.52 19.26 -11.11
CA CYS A 481 19.08 18.77 -9.85
C CYS A 481 18.46 17.43 -9.41
N ASP A 482 17.13 17.30 -9.45
CA ASP A 482 16.40 16.10 -9.02
C ASP A 482 16.75 14.90 -9.93
N GLN A 483 16.90 15.13 -11.25
CA GLN A 483 17.32 14.08 -12.18
C GLN A 483 18.70 13.53 -11.84
N ILE A 484 19.70 14.38 -11.64
CA ILE A 484 21.06 13.94 -11.28
C ILE A 484 21.05 13.16 -9.96
N LEU A 485 20.33 13.66 -8.96
CA LEU A 485 20.18 12.96 -7.68
C LEU A 485 19.61 11.55 -7.87
N LEU A 486 18.52 11.42 -8.61
CA LEU A 486 17.89 10.13 -8.83
C LEU A 486 18.76 9.16 -9.64
N ASP A 487 19.46 9.65 -10.66
CA ASP A 487 20.38 8.85 -11.48
C ASP A 487 21.49 8.22 -10.62
N GLU A 488 22.12 9.00 -9.74
CA GLU A 488 23.20 8.51 -8.87
C GLU A 488 22.67 7.55 -7.78
N ILE A 489 21.47 7.80 -7.25
CA ILE A 489 20.84 6.89 -6.27
C ILE A 489 20.49 5.54 -6.90
N VAL A 490 20.05 5.55 -8.16
CA VAL A 490 19.80 4.33 -8.94
C VAL A 490 21.12 3.63 -9.26
N ALA A 491 22.13 4.36 -9.75
CA ALA A 491 23.45 3.81 -10.07
C ALA A 491 24.13 3.16 -8.85
N ALA A 492 23.90 3.71 -7.66
CA ALA A 492 24.38 3.16 -6.38
C ALA A 492 23.54 2.00 -5.82
N ASN A 493 22.45 1.60 -6.50
CA ASN A 493 21.47 0.60 -6.03
C ASN A 493 20.81 0.96 -4.68
N LEU A 494 20.65 2.26 -4.39
CA LEU A 494 20.07 2.78 -3.15
C LEU A 494 18.58 3.13 -3.28
N TYR A 495 18.05 3.17 -4.50
CA TYR A 495 16.66 3.56 -4.75
C TYR A 495 15.63 2.71 -4.00
N ARG A 496 15.83 1.39 -3.94
CA ARG A 496 14.93 0.44 -3.25
C ARG A 496 15.15 0.41 -1.73
N GLN A 497 16.29 0.90 -1.26
CA GLN A 497 16.65 0.95 0.16
C GLN A 497 16.11 2.21 0.83
N THR A 498 15.80 3.24 0.04
CA THR A 498 15.22 4.50 0.49
C THR A 498 13.72 4.52 0.24
N SER A 499 12.96 5.12 1.15
CA SER A 499 11.50 5.25 1.03
C SER A 499 11.10 6.44 0.15
N GLN A 500 11.88 7.53 0.18
CA GLN A 500 11.71 8.69 -0.68
C GLN A 500 13.02 9.46 -0.81
N VAL A 501 13.33 9.92 -2.02
CA VAL A 501 14.50 10.76 -2.31
C VAL A 501 14.11 11.91 -3.26
N PHE A 502 14.58 13.12 -2.98
CA PHE A 502 14.33 14.30 -3.81
C PHE A 502 15.24 15.50 -3.48
N ALA A 503 15.29 16.46 -4.40
CA ALA A 503 15.91 17.75 -4.21
C ALA A 503 14.89 18.84 -3.78
N VAL A 504 15.36 19.86 -3.06
CA VAL A 504 14.60 21.06 -2.66
C VAL A 504 15.43 22.31 -2.99
N LEU A 505 14.85 23.25 -3.73
CA LEU A 505 15.49 24.51 -4.09
C LEU A 505 15.24 25.57 -3.01
N LEU A 506 16.32 26.13 -2.45
CA LEU A 506 16.23 27.12 -1.38
C LEU A 506 16.15 28.55 -1.93
N PRO A 507 15.49 29.50 -1.22
CA PRO A 507 15.38 30.89 -1.65
C PRO A 507 16.58 31.71 -1.16
N VAL A 508 17.76 31.09 -1.15
CA VAL A 508 19.02 31.72 -0.71
C VAL A 508 20.08 31.56 -1.79
N LYS A 509 21.00 32.51 -1.82
CA LYS A 509 22.14 32.54 -2.74
C LYS A 509 23.43 32.35 -1.96
N SER A 510 24.38 31.62 -2.53
CA SER A 510 25.69 31.35 -1.93
C SER A 510 26.79 31.88 -2.83
N VAL A 511 27.88 32.34 -2.24
CA VAL A 511 29.10 32.66 -2.99
C VAL A 511 29.80 31.35 -3.37
N GLY A 512 30.18 31.23 -4.62
CA GLY A 512 30.98 30.13 -5.16
C GLY A 512 32.18 30.65 -5.94
N VAL A 513 33.13 29.75 -6.20
CA VAL A 513 34.20 29.97 -7.18
C VAL A 513 34.09 28.84 -8.18
N MET A 514 33.71 29.16 -9.41
CA MET A 514 33.55 28.20 -10.50
C MET A 514 34.45 28.66 -11.65
N GLY A 515 35.47 27.88 -11.96
CA GLY A 515 36.59 28.34 -12.80
C GLY A 515 37.35 29.47 -12.09
N ASP A 516 37.65 30.54 -12.83
CA ASP A 516 38.37 31.73 -12.31
C ASP A 516 37.43 32.85 -11.82
N GLY A 517 36.10 32.66 -11.92
CA GLY A 517 35.08 33.66 -11.59
C GLY A 517 34.37 33.41 -10.26
N ARG A 518 33.96 34.49 -9.58
CA ARG A 518 33.04 34.41 -8.44
C ARG A 518 31.61 34.26 -8.93
N THR A 519 30.86 33.34 -8.35
CA THR A 519 29.43 33.14 -8.65
C THR A 519 28.55 33.42 -7.44
N TYR A 520 27.30 33.79 -7.68
CA TYR A 520 26.29 34.01 -6.63
C TYR A 520 25.00 33.28 -7.01
N ASP A 521 24.98 31.98 -6.76
CA ASP A 521 23.99 31.04 -7.28
C ASP A 521 23.19 30.36 -6.18
N SER A 522 22.17 29.60 -6.59
CA SER A 522 21.19 29.00 -5.68
C SER A 522 21.80 27.85 -4.88
N VAL A 523 21.19 27.57 -3.73
CA VAL A 523 21.49 26.41 -2.89
C VAL A 523 20.41 25.36 -3.07
N VAL A 524 20.79 24.09 -3.24
CA VAL A 524 19.86 22.96 -3.26
C VAL A 524 20.10 22.05 -2.05
N ALA A 525 19.01 21.62 -1.42
CA ALA A 525 19.04 20.62 -0.36
C ALA A 525 18.63 19.26 -0.92
N LEU A 526 19.41 18.23 -0.60
CA LEU A 526 19.08 16.84 -0.89
C LEU A 526 18.35 16.24 0.31
N ARG A 527 17.25 15.53 0.06
CA ARG A 527 16.46 14.86 1.08
C ARG A 527 16.31 13.38 0.73
N ALA A 528 16.70 12.50 1.64
CA ALA A 528 16.47 11.06 1.53
C ALA A 528 16.07 10.48 2.89
N VAL A 529 15.02 9.65 2.90
CA VAL A 529 14.46 9.09 4.14
C VAL A 529 14.18 7.60 4.03
N GLU A 530 14.21 6.94 5.18
CA GLU A 530 13.80 5.55 5.39
C GLU A 530 12.61 5.52 6.34
N SER A 531 11.56 4.81 5.94
CA SER A 531 10.30 4.77 6.67
C SER A 531 9.48 3.52 6.32
N GLN A 532 8.80 2.96 7.33
CA GLN A 532 7.88 1.84 7.16
C GLN A 532 6.43 2.29 6.86
N ASP A 533 6.03 3.48 7.34
CA ASP A 533 4.63 3.95 7.34
C ASP A 533 4.47 5.44 6.96
N PHE A 534 5.56 6.16 6.69
CA PHE A 534 5.63 7.61 6.46
C PHE A 534 5.11 8.48 7.63
N MET A 535 4.70 7.90 8.75
CA MET A 535 4.31 8.59 9.98
C MET A 535 5.54 8.91 10.83
N THR A 536 6.48 7.98 10.88
CA THR A 536 7.84 8.21 11.39
C THR A 536 8.85 7.92 10.29
N ALA A 537 9.90 8.72 10.20
CA ALA A 537 10.93 8.52 9.18
C ALA A 537 12.28 8.98 9.72
N ASP A 538 13.32 8.22 9.41
CA ASP A 538 14.68 8.64 9.69
C ASP A 538 15.37 9.08 8.41
N TRP A 539 16.35 9.98 8.51
CA TRP A 539 17.13 10.37 7.33
C TRP A 539 18.04 9.21 6.92
N SER A 540 18.20 8.99 5.61
CA SER A 540 18.98 7.86 5.11
C SER A 540 20.49 8.14 5.22
N ARG A 541 21.28 7.17 5.66
CA ARG A 541 22.73 7.34 5.80
C ARG A 541 23.41 7.04 4.47
N LEU A 542 23.14 7.89 3.47
CA LEU A 542 23.73 7.75 2.14
C LEU A 542 25.27 7.75 2.24
N PRO A 543 25.98 6.86 1.53
CA PRO A 543 27.44 6.83 1.55
C PRO A 543 28.03 8.17 1.15
N HIS A 544 29.04 8.64 1.87
CA HIS A 544 29.65 9.96 1.63
C HIS A 544 30.17 10.11 0.20
N GLU A 545 30.68 9.05 -0.42
CA GLU A 545 31.15 9.05 -1.82
C GLU A 545 30.00 9.29 -2.81
N VAL A 546 28.81 8.75 -2.54
CA VAL A 546 27.61 8.98 -3.37
C VAL A 546 27.15 10.44 -3.21
N LEU A 547 27.12 10.95 -1.98
CA LEU A 547 26.81 12.36 -1.72
C LEU A 547 27.80 13.31 -2.39
N ALA A 548 29.10 12.99 -2.35
CA ALA A 548 30.15 13.77 -3.00
C ALA A 548 29.99 13.78 -4.53
N THR A 549 29.63 12.64 -5.12
CA THR A 549 29.36 12.51 -6.55
C THR A 549 28.16 13.33 -6.97
N ILE A 550 27.02 13.19 -6.26
CA ILE A 550 25.80 13.98 -6.52
C ILE A 550 26.11 15.48 -6.41
N SER A 551 26.75 15.90 -5.32
CA SER A 551 27.11 17.30 -5.09
C SER A 551 27.98 17.85 -6.23
N SER A 552 29.01 17.11 -6.63
CA SER A 552 29.92 17.51 -7.72
C SER A 552 29.19 17.61 -9.05
N ARG A 553 28.36 16.62 -9.39
CA ARG A 553 27.60 16.63 -10.65
C ARG A 553 26.60 17.78 -10.71
N ILE A 554 25.82 18.00 -9.64
CA ILE A 554 24.86 19.12 -9.59
C ILE A 554 25.58 20.45 -9.79
N ILE A 555 26.67 20.71 -9.07
CA ILE A 555 27.40 21.99 -9.15
C ILE A 555 28.02 22.20 -10.54
N ASN A 556 28.50 21.15 -11.20
CA ASN A 556 29.20 21.26 -12.48
C ASN A 556 28.27 21.23 -13.70
N GLU A 557 27.15 20.51 -13.63
CA GLU A 557 26.25 20.28 -14.76
C GLU A 557 25.04 21.23 -14.75
N VAL A 558 24.61 21.72 -13.59
CA VAL A 558 23.40 22.56 -13.45
C VAL A 558 23.77 24.02 -13.27
N GLN A 559 23.65 24.80 -14.36
CA GLN A 559 23.87 26.24 -14.32
C GLN A 559 22.87 26.94 -13.38
N GLY A 560 23.37 27.67 -12.38
CA GLY A 560 22.55 28.39 -11.40
C GLY A 560 22.47 27.73 -10.02
N VAL A 561 23.21 26.65 -9.77
CA VAL A 561 23.44 26.06 -8.45
C VAL A 561 24.93 25.95 -8.15
N ASN A 562 25.39 26.48 -7.02
CA ASN A 562 26.81 26.40 -6.63
C ASN A 562 27.05 25.82 -5.24
N ARG A 563 25.99 25.36 -4.57
CA ARG A 563 26.05 24.79 -3.24
C ARG A 563 25.00 23.71 -3.10
N VAL A 564 25.41 22.58 -2.54
CA VAL A 564 24.54 21.44 -2.23
C VAL A 564 24.66 21.15 -0.73
N VAL A 565 23.53 20.89 -0.08
CA VAL A 565 23.46 20.47 1.33
C VAL A 565 22.63 19.19 1.46
N TYR A 566 22.76 18.48 2.58
CA TYR A 566 22.01 17.25 2.86
C TYR A 566 21.21 17.39 4.16
N ASP A 567 19.92 17.04 4.12
CA ASP A 567 19.03 17.12 5.27
C ASP A 567 19.16 15.89 6.18
N ILE A 568 19.69 16.12 7.38
CA ILE A 568 19.92 15.12 8.43
C ILE A 568 18.85 15.17 9.55
N SER A 569 17.68 15.73 9.27
CA SER A 569 16.59 15.88 10.24
C SER A 569 15.61 14.71 10.16
N SER A 570 15.39 13.98 11.25
CA SER A 570 14.37 12.91 11.32
C SER A 570 12.95 13.46 11.49
N LYS A 571 11.94 12.63 11.19
CA LYS A 571 10.53 12.87 11.49
C LYS A 571 10.09 11.96 12.64
N PRO A 572 9.74 12.50 13.83
CA PRO A 572 9.88 13.90 14.29
C PRO A 572 11.35 14.31 14.59
N PRO A 573 11.68 15.62 14.74
CA PRO A 573 10.77 16.77 14.84
C PRO A 573 10.41 17.43 13.51
N ALA A 574 11.10 17.12 12.41
CA ALA A 574 10.83 17.70 11.09
C ALA A 574 9.74 16.91 10.34
N THR A 575 9.37 17.40 9.16
CA THR A 575 8.57 16.66 8.16
C THR A 575 9.48 16.05 7.08
N ILE A 576 8.92 15.22 6.20
CA ILE A 576 9.69 14.65 5.08
C ILE A 576 9.90 15.71 3.99
N GLU A 577 8.80 16.27 3.47
CA GLU A 577 8.80 17.44 2.58
C GLU A 577 9.07 18.71 3.40
N TRP A 578 9.61 19.74 2.74
CA TRP A 578 9.98 21.01 3.39
C TRP A 578 8.83 22.04 3.42
N GLU A 579 7.74 21.80 2.66
CA GLU A 579 6.49 22.60 2.58
C GLU A 579 5.25 21.71 2.40
#